data_AF-A0AAD5N0C2-F1
#
_entry.id   AF-A0AAD5N0C2-F1
#
_cell.length_a   1.000
_cell.length_b   1.000
_cell.length_c   1.000
_cell.angle_alpha   90.00
_cell.angle_beta   90.00
_cell.angle_gamma   90.00
#
_symmetry.space_group_name_H-M   'P 1'
#
loop_
_entity.id
_entity.type
_entity.pdbx_description
1 polymer ?
#
loop_
_entity_poly.entity_id
_entity_poly.type
_entity_poly.pdbx_seq_one_letter_code
_entity_poly.pdbx_strand_id
1 'polypeptide(L)'
;MAIRSALHPNSVQVFVQGCGKEAVSMVAAAIGIAAERGTDVVLVDTAGRMQDHEPFMRELSKIIGISEPDLLPFVGEALVGNEAAVLLVKFNQALYNLLFYLLYKPPFHLGNIFFHFDYDSYV
;
A
#
# COMPACT_ATOMS: atom_id res chain seq x y z
N MET A 1 9.21 0.06 9.76
CA MET A 1 9.77 0.26 11.13
C MET A 1 8.86 1.16 11.98
N ALA A 2 8.20 2.18 11.40
CA ALA A 2 7.29 3.08 12.12
C ALA A 2 6.00 2.43 12.68
N ILE A 3 5.44 1.42 12.00
CA ILE A 3 4.17 0.79 12.46
C ILE A 3 4.32 0.06 13.81
N ARG A 4 5.48 -0.57 14.08
CA ARG A 4 5.67 -1.35 15.32
C ARG A 4 5.66 -0.49 16.59
N SER A 5 6.11 0.75 16.53
CA SER A 5 6.19 1.63 17.71
C SER A 5 4.87 2.33 18.02
N ALA A 6 3.95 2.41 17.05
CA ALA A 6 2.68 3.13 17.18
C ALA A 6 1.51 2.25 17.66
N LEU A 7 1.70 0.93 17.73
CA LEU A 7 0.64 -0.03 18.05
C LEU A 7 0.75 -0.52 19.49
N HIS A 8 -0.40 -0.70 20.16
CA HIS A 8 -0.43 -1.36 21.45
C HIS A 8 0.06 -2.82 21.29
N PRO A 9 0.97 -3.33 22.14
CA PRO A 9 1.70 -4.57 21.90
C PRO A 9 0.86 -5.82 21.65
N ASN A 10 -0.41 -5.81 22.10
CA ASN A 10 -1.32 -6.94 22.04
C ASN A 10 -2.55 -6.72 21.14
N SER A 11 -2.68 -5.57 20.48
CA SER A 11 -3.88 -5.27 19.70
C SER A 11 -3.77 -5.65 18.22
N VAL A 12 -2.55 -5.66 17.65
CA VAL A 12 -2.32 -5.88 16.22
C VAL A 12 -1.08 -6.76 16.02
N GLN A 13 -1.23 -7.84 15.27
CA GLN A 13 -0.11 -8.71 14.90
C GLN A 13 0.68 -8.07 13.76
N VAL A 14 1.99 -7.86 13.96
CA VAL A 14 2.86 -7.23 12.96
C VAL A 14 3.79 -8.27 12.33
N PHE A 15 3.55 -8.57 11.05
CA PHE A 15 4.39 -9.45 10.25
C PHE A 15 5.53 -8.68 9.57
N VAL A 16 6.77 -9.08 9.84
CA VAL A 16 7.97 -8.51 9.21
C VAL A 16 8.93 -9.64 8.92
N GLN A 17 9.32 -9.81 7.66
CA GLN A 17 10.52 -10.57 7.33
C GLN A 17 11.67 -9.57 7.13
N GLY A 18 12.85 -9.87 7.67
CA GLY A 18 13.99 -8.94 7.71
C GLY A 18 14.38 -8.31 6.35
N CYS A 19 15.16 -7.23 6.40
CA CYS A 19 15.57 -6.46 5.21
C CYS A 19 16.27 -7.35 4.16
N GLY A 20 15.86 -7.20 2.88
CA GLY A 20 16.49 -7.88 1.74
C GLY A 20 15.64 -8.95 1.05
N LYS A 21 14.43 -9.25 1.54
CA LYS A 21 13.46 -10.10 0.84
C LYS A 21 12.51 -9.28 -0.03
N GLU A 22 12.10 -9.84 -1.17
CA GLU A 22 11.15 -9.20 -2.09
C GLU A 22 9.80 -8.96 -1.41
N ALA A 23 9.24 -7.75 -1.54
CA ALA A 23 7.99 -7.38 -0.88
C ALA A 23 6.82 -8.29 -1.26
N VAL A 24 6.77 -8.72 -2.53
CA VAL A 24 5.78 -9.66 -3.06
C VAL A 24 5.76 -10.96 -2.25
N SER A 25 6.93 -11.54 -1.97
CA SER A 25 7.02 -12.79 -1.19
C SER A 25 6.57 -12.62 0.26
N MET A 26 6.82 -11.42 0.83
CA MET A 26 6.40 -11.09 2.19
C MET A 26 4.88 -10.97 2.30
N VAL A 27 4.25 -10.31 1.34
CA VAL A 27 2.79 -10.14 1.29
C VAL A 27 2.10 -11.50 1.10
N ALA A 28 2.58 -12.34 0.18
CA ALA A 28 2.03 -13.68 -0.02
C ALA A 28 2.07 -14.52 1.27
N ALA A 29 3.21 -14.49 1.99
CA ALA A 29 3.35 -15.19 3.25
C ALA A 29 2.44 -14.63 4.35
N ALA A 30 2.29 -13.30 4.43
CA ALA A 30 1.43 -12.65 5.41
C ALA A 30 -0.06 -13.03 5.21
N ILE A 31 -0.52 -13.08 3.95
CA ILE A 31 -1.89 -13.48 3.59
C ILE A 31 -2.12 -14.95 3.96
N GLY A 32 -1.18 -15.85 3.64
CA GLY A 32 -1.27 -17.27 4.01
C GLY A 32 -1.41 -17.46 5.53
N ILE A 33 -0.56 -16.78 6.31
CA ILE A 33 -0.61 -16.82 7.78
C ILE A 33 -1.91 -16.23 8.32
N ALA A 34 -2.41 -15.14 7.74
CA ALA A 34 -3.67 -14.54 8.12
C ALA A 34 -4.85 -15.50 7.89
N ALA A 35 -4.88 -16.19 6.76
CA ALA A 35 -5.90 -17.19 6.44
C ALA A 35 -5.85 -18.38 7.41
N GLU A 36 -4.67 -18.92 7.72
CA GLU A 36 -4.48 -20.01 8.68
C GLU A 36 -4.95 -19.65 10.10
N ARG A 37 -4.81 -18.37 10.48
CA ARG A 37 -5.16 -17.87 11.82
C ARG A 37 -6.58 -17.36 11.94
N GLY A 38 -7.34 -17.30 10.85
CA GLY A 38 -8.66 -16.66 10.82
C GLY A 38 -8.59 -15.16 11.13
N THR A 39 -7.54 -14.47 10.68
CA THR A 39 -7.41 -13.02 10.82
C THR A 39 -8.40 -12.33 9.87
N ASP A 40 -9.25 -11.46 10.40
CA ASP A 40 -10.31 -10.80 9.61
C ASP A 40 -9.77 -9.78 8.60
N VAL A 41 -8.67 -9.09 8.94
CA VAL A 41 -8.14 -7.97 8.15
C VAL A 41 -6.62 -8.04 8.05
N VAL A 42 -6.09 -7.84 6.83
CA VAL A 42 -4.66 -7.68 6.55
C VAL A 42 -4.42 -6.29 5.98
N LEU A 43 -3.55 -5.51 6.64
CA LEU A 43 -3.10 -4.22 6.13
C LEU A 43 -1.68 -4.35 5.57
N VAL A 44 -1.51 -4.04 4.29
CA VAL A 44 -0.21 -4.04 3.62
C VAL A 44 0.31 -2.61 3.54
N ASP A 45 1.36 -2.32 4.31
CA ASP A 45 2.09 -1.05 4.25
C ASP A 45 3.17 -1.12 3.16
N THR A 46 3.12 -0.20 2.21
CA THR A 46 4.07 -0.13 1.08
C THR A 46 4.96 1.09 1.22
N ALA A 47 6.16 1.05 0.63
CA ALA A 47 7.06 2.19 0.67
C ALA A 47 6.44 3.41 -0.04
N GLY A 48 6.52 4.60 0.57
CA GLY A 48 6.11 5.84 -0.10
C GLY A 48 7.08 6.23 -1.22
N ARG A 49 6.60 6.32 -2.45
CA ARG A 49 7.35 6.77 -3.64
C ARG A 49 6.44 7.55 -4.59
N MET A 50 7.05 8.41 -5.39
CA MET A 50 6.35 9.16 -6.44
C MET A 50 5.90 8.21 -7.57
N GLN A 51 4.77 8.53 -8.19
CA GLN A 51 4.11 7.77 -9.25
C GLN A 51 4.93 7.64 -10.55
N ASP A 52 5.95 8.48 -10.74
CA ASP A 52 6.90 8.40 -11.85
C ASP A 52 8.06 7.41 -11.56
N HIS A 53 8.16 6.89 -10.34
CA HIS A 53 9.15 5.89 -9.96
C HIS A 53 8.75 4.50 -10.48
N GLU A 54 9.06 4.25 -11.75
CA GLU A 54 8.67 3.05 -12.50
C GLU A 54 8.98 1.71 -11.79
N PRO A 55 10.15 1.50 -11.15
CA PRO A 55 10.42 0.26 -10.42
C PRO A 55 9.45 0.01 -9.27
N PHE A 56 9.01 1.08 -8.60
CA PHE A 56 8.06 1.00 -7.49
C PHE A 56 6.68 0.62 -8.00
N MET A 57 6.20 1.31 -9.06
CA MET A 57 4.88 1.00 -9.63
C MET A 57 4.79 -0.44 -10.14
N ARG A 58 5.88 -0.99 -10.69
CA ARG A 58 5.97 -2.39 -11.09
C ARG A 58 5.97 -3.37 -9.93
N GLU A 59 6.62 -3.04 -8.82
CA GLU A 59 6.56 -3.86 -7.62
C GLU A 59 5.15 -3.85 -7.02
N LEU A 60 4.54 -2.66 -6.93
CA LEU A 60 3.17 -2.48 -6.44
C LEU A 60 2.15 -3.25 -7.29
N SER A 61 2.27 -3.24 -8.62
CA SER A 61 1.35 -3.99 -9.48
C SER A 61 1.45 -5.50 -9.28
N LYS A 62 2.66 -6.03 -9.01
CA LYS A 62 2.86 -7.43 -8.65
C LYS A 62 2.23 -7.76 -7.30
N ILE A 63 2.41 -6.90 -6.29
CA ILE A 63 1.78 -7.06 -4.97
C ILE A 63 0.26 -7.12 -5.13
N ILE A 64 -0.34 -6.20 -5.89
CA ILE A 64 -1.79 -6.18 -6.13
C ILE A 64 -2.24 -7.46 -6.84
N GLY A 65 -1.51 -7.91 -7.86
CA GLY A 65 -1.85 -9.12 -8.61
C GLY A 65 -1.83 -10.41 -7.77
N ILE A 66 -0.99 -10.50 -6.73
CA ILE A 66 -0.95 -11.68 -5.85
C ILE A 66 -1.87 -11.58 -4.63
N SER A 67 -2.21 -10.35 -4.21
CA SER A 67 -2.96 -10.12 -2.97
C SER A 67 -4.44 -9.87 -3.20
N GLU A 68 -4.83 -9.52 -4.43
CA GLU A 68 -6.21 -9.24 -4.84
C GLU A 68 -6.97 -8.43 -3.78
N PRO A 69 -6.44 -7.26 -3.35
CA PRO A 69 -6.93 -6.59 -2.15
C PRO A 69 -8.35 -6.06 -2.36
N ASP A 70 -9.24 -6.15 -1.37
CA ASP A 70 -10.60 -5.59 -1.49
C ASP A 70 -10.61 -4.07 -1.69
N LEU A 71 -9.63 -3.40 -1.07
CA LEU A 71 -9.46 -1.95 -1.04
C LEU A 71 -8.01 -1.56 -1.31
N LEU A 72 -7.82 -0.59 -2.20
CA LEU A 72 -6.53 0.02 -2.46
C LEU A 72 -6.60 1.54 -2.23
N PRO A 73 -6.35 2.01 -0.99
CA PRO A 73 -6.38 3.43 -0.69
C PRO A 73 -5.12 4.14 -1.19
N PHE A 74 -5.30 5.23 -1.94
CA PHE A 74 -4.23 6.20 -2.17
C PHE A 74 -4.12 7.12 -0.95
N VAL A 75 -2.91 7.23 -0.39
CA VAL A 75 -2.60 8.09 0.77
C VAL A 75 -1.79 9.27 0.29
N GLY A 76 -2.35 10.47 0.39
CA GLY A 76 -1.71 11.73 -0.02
C GLY A 76 -1.77 12.81 1.06
N GLU A 77 -0.88 13.80 0.93
CA GLU A 77 -0.86 14.97 1.81
C GLU A 77 -1.95 15.97 1.45
N ALA A 78 -2.67 16.47 2.45
CA ALA A 78 -3.75 17.45 2.27
C ALA A 78 -3.23 18.85 1.83
N LEU A 79 -1.97 19.18 2.15
CA LEU A 79 -1.35 20.47 1.82
C LEU A 79 -1.08 20.66 0.32
N VAL A 80 -1.14 19.58 -0.45
CA VAL A 80 -0.81 19.58 -1.88
C VAL A 80 -1.86 20.31 -2.72
N GLY A 81 -3.07 20.54 -2.17
CA GLY A 81 -4.12 21.33 -2.81
C GLY A 81 -4.55 20.75 -4.15
N ASN A 82 -4.62 21.57 -5.19
CA ASN A 82 -5.06 21.15 -6.53
C ASN A 82 -4.16 20.09 -7.17
N GLU A 83 -2.87 20.06 -6.82
CA GLU A 83 -1.93 19.06 -7.35
C GLU A 83 -2.28 17.64 -6.87
N ALA A 84 -3.06 17.50 -5.79
CA ALA A 84 -3.49 16.22 -5.26
C ALA A 84 -4.33 15.43 -6.27
N ALA A 85 -5.19 16.12 -7.03
CA ALA A 85 -5.99 15.51 -8.09
C ALA A 85 -5.09 14.99 -9.22
N VAL A 86 -4.06 15.75 -9.59
CA VAL A 86 -3.10 15.36 -10.64
C VAL A 86 -2.27 14.16 -10.22
N LEU A 87 -1.78 14.15 -8.98
CA LEU A 87 -1.06 13.04 -8.37
C LEU A 87 -1.89 11.75 -8.40
N LEU A 88 -3.14 11.84 -7.95
CA LEU A 88 -4.05 10.70 -7.94
C LEU A 88 -4.33 10.16 -9.34
N VAL A 89 -4.62 11.03 -10.31
CA VAL A 89 -4.88 10.63 -11.70
C VAL A 89 -3.65 9.92 -12.29
N LYS A 90 -2.45 10.46 -12.09
CA LYS A 90 -1.21 9.84 -12.59
C LYS A 90 -0.92 8.51 -11.92
N PHE A 91 -1.12 8.40 -10.60
CA PHE A 91 -0.96 7.15 -9.87
C PHE A 91 -1.91 6.07 -10.39
N ASN A 92 -3.20 6.39 -10.50
CA ASN A 92 -4.20 5.47 -11.02
C ASN A 92 -3.87 5.05 -12.46
N GLN A 93 -3.50 6.00 -13.33
CA GLN A 93 -3.15 5.68 -14.73
C GLN A 93 -1.95 4.74 -14.82
N ALA A 94 -0.88 5.02 -14.09
CA ALA A 94 0.31 4.18 -14.07
C ALA A 94 -0.02 2.77 -13.57
N LEU A 95 -0.83 2.66 -12.53
CA LEU A 95 -1.26 1.39 -11.99
C LEU A 95 -2.15 0.60 -12.98
N TYR A 96 -3.17 1.23 -13.56
CA TYR A 96 -4.05 0.60 -14.54
C TYR A 96 -3.30 0.07 -15.75
N ASN A 97 -2.32 0.84 -16.26
CA ASN A 97 -1.49 0.41 -17.39
C ASN A 97 -0.73 -0.88 -17.07
N LEU A 98 -0.16 -0.97 -15.87
CA LEU A 98 0.60 -2.15 -15.42
C LEU A 98 -0.30 -3.36 -15.17
N LEU A 99 -1.47 -3.17 -14.53
CA LEU A 99 -2.41 -4.25 -14.27
C LEU A 99 -3.01 -4.79 -15.58
N PHE A 100 -3.33 -3.91 -16.53
CA PHE A 100 -3.79 -4.31 -17.85
C PHE A 100 -2.75 -5.17 -18.58
N TYR A 101 -1.46 -4.79 -18.53
CA TYR A 101 -0.37 -5.58 -19.10
C TYR A 101 -0.26 -6.98 -18.48
N LEU A 102 -0.55 -7.10 -17.18
CA LEU A 102 -0.60 -8.39 -16.47
C LEU A 102 -1.88 -9.19 -16.73
N LEU A 103 -2.76 -8.73 -17.63
CA LEU A 103 -4.11 -9.26 -17.87
C LEU A 103 -4.96 -9.34 -16.58
N TYR A 104 -4.59 -8.58 -15.57
CA TYR A 104 -5.30 -8.51 -14.30
C TYR A 104 -6.35 -7.40 -14.38
N LYS A 105 -7.63 -7.76 -14.33
CA LYS A 105 -8.74 -6.80 -14.23
C LYS A 105 -9.14 -6.64 -12.77
N PRO A 106 -9.06 -5.43 -12.21
CA PRO A 106 -9.25 -5.25 -10.78
C PRO A 106 -10.73 -5.49 -10.39
N PRO A 107 -11.01 -6.40 -9.44
CA PRO A 107 -12.31 -6.49 -8.79
C PRO A 107 -12.44 -5.53 -7.59
N PHE A 108 -11.41 -4.72 -7.34
CA PHE A 108 -11.27 -3.94 -6.11
C PHE A 108 -11.68 -2.48 -6.23
N HIS A 109 -12.06 -1.90 -5.10
CA HIS A 109 -12.48 -0.50 -5.03
C HIS A 109 -11.26 0.40 -4.83
N LEU A 110 -11.08 1.36 -5.72
CA LEU A 110 -10.14 2.46 -5.53
C LEU A 110 -10.73 3.46 -4.53
N GLY A 111 -10.03 3.66 -3.42
CA GLY A 111 -10.37 4.65 -2.39
C GLY A 111 -9.29 5.72 -2.29
N ASN A 112 -9.64 6.89 -1.76
CA ASN A 112 -8.69 7.98 -1.54
C ASN A 112 -8.78 8.45 -0.10
N ILE A 113 -7.63 8.62 0.55
CA ILE A 113 -7.54 9.16 1.91
C ILE A 113 -6.48 10.25 1.92
N PHE A 114 -6.90 11.48 2.23
CA PHE A 114 -6.01 12.62 2.36
C PHE A 114 -5.81 12.93 3.83
N PHE A 115 -4.55 12.98 4.27
CA PHE A 115 -4.18 13.35 5.64
C PHE A 115 -3.46 14.69 5.67
N HIS A 116 -3.78 15.52 6.66
CA HIS A 116 -2.92 16.63 7.07
C HIS A 116 -2.07 16.14 8.23
N PHE A 117 -0.74 16.17 8.07
CA PHE A 117 0.17 16.00 9.19
C PHE A 117 0.54 17.41 9.67
N ASP A 118 0.11 17.76 10.89
CA ASP A 118 0.64 18.93 11.59
C ASP A 118 2.12 18.65 11.86
N TYR A 119 3.02 19.25 11.07
CA TYR A 119 4.46 19.12 11.25
C TYR A 119 4.98 19.93 12.46
N ASP A 120 4.12 20.69 13.15
CA ASP A 120 4.50 21.69 14.15
C ASP A 120 4.69 21.15 15.59
N SER A 121 4.66 19.84 15.83
CA SER A 121 4.82 19.27 17.19
C SER A 121 6.13 18.52 17.45
N TYR A 122 7.14 18.67 16.60
CA TYR A 122 8.50 18.17 16.87
C TYR A 122 9.55 19.28 16.72
N VAL A 123 9.58 20.19 17.69
CA VAL A 123 10.75 21.02 18.04
C VAL A 123 11.05 20.82 19.52
#